data_AF-A0A5J4L3E2-F1
#
_entry.id   AF-A0A5J4L3E2-F1
#
_cell.length_a   1.000
_cell.length_b   1.000
_cell.length_c   1.000
_cell.angle_alpha   90.00
_cell.angle_beta   90.00
_cell.angle_gamma   90.00
#
_symmetry.space_group_name_H-M   'P 1'
#
loop_
_entity.id
_entity.type
_entity.pdbx_description
1 polymer ?
#
loop_
_entity_poly.entity_id
_entity_poly.type
_entity_poly.pdbx_seq_one_letter_code
_entity_poly.pdbx_strand_id
1 'polypeptide(L)'
;MLVFEYKIDGNQQQYAAIDEAIRTTQFIRNKCLRLWMDERGISQNDLRKYCAVLAQDFSFASSLNSQARQSAADRAWHAIARFYDNCKQHTGEKGLSEVCPHESERRV
;
A
#
# COMPACT_ATOMS: atom_id res chain seq x y z
N MET A 1 22.93 -7.07 -2.11
CA MET A 1 21.72 -7.44 -2.88
C MET A 1 22.15 -7.60 -4.33
N LEU A 2 22.13 -8.82 -4.86
CA LEU A 2 22.36 -9.05 -6.28
C LEU A 2 21.07 -8.66 -7.02
N VAL A 3 21.17 -7.74 -7.96
CA VAL A 3 20.03 -7.31 -8.80
C VAL A 3 20.25 -7.91 -10.17
N PHE A 4 19.32 -8.77 -10.57
CA PHE A 4 19.30 -9.36 -11.90
C PHE A 4 18.23 -8.65 -12.72
N GLU A 5 18.63 -8.02 -13.81
CA GLU A 5 17.72 -7.38 -14.76
C GLU A 5 17.51 -8.31 -15.96
N TYR A 6 16.26 -8.75 -16.15
CA TYR A 6 15.85 -9.56 -17.27
C TYR A 6 14.60 -8.97 -17.90
N LYS A 7 14.48 -9.11 -19.23
CA LYS A 7 13.22 -8.85 -19.93
C LYS A 7 12.31 -10.06 -19.72
N ILE A 8 11.10 -9.84 -19.20
CA ILE A 8 10.06 -10.86 -19.21
C ILE A 8 9.60 -11.04 -20.65
N ASP A 9 9.70 -12.27 -21.14
CA ASP A 9 9.00 -12.73 -22.33
C ASP A 9 7.96 -13.75 -21.89
N GLY A 10 6.73 -13.60 -22.37
CA GLY A 10 5.59 -14.33 -21.88
C GLY A 10 4.51 -14.42 -22.94
N ASN A 11 3.61 -15.39 -22.78
CA ASN A 11 2.44 -15.49 -23.64
C ASN A 11 1.35 -14.49 -23.19
N GLN A 12 0.32 -14.34 -24.01
CA GLN A 12 -0.78 -13.41 -23.75
C GLN A 12 -1.51 -13.67 -22.43
N GLN A 13 -1.66 -14.95 -22.04
CA GLN A 13 -2.32 -15.32 -20.78
C GLN A 13 -1.48 -14.91 -19.56
N GLN A 14 -0.15 -15.04 -19.65
CA GLN A 14 0.77 -14.62 -18.59
C GLN A 14 0.75 -13.11 -18.40
N TYR A 15 0.79 -12.34 -19.48
CA TYR A 15 0.67 -10.88 -19.39
C TYR A 15 -0.67 -10.45 -18.78
N ALA A 16 -1.78 -11.09 -19.17
CA ALA A 16 -3.08 -10.80 -18.59
C ALA A 16 -3.13 -11.11 -17.07
N ALA A 17 -2.52 -12.21 -16.64
CA ALA A 17 -2.42 -12.57 -15.22
C ALA A 17 -1.55 -11.57 -14.43
N ILE A 18 -0.46 -11.06 -15.03
CA ILE A 18 0.38 -10.02 -14.43
C ILE A 18 -0.43 -8.73 -14.27
N ASP A 19 -1.16 -8.30 -15.30
CA ASP A 19 -2.00 -7.10 -15.25
C ASP A 19 -3.09 -7.22 -14.18
N GLU A 20 -3.72 -8.39 -14.06
CA GLU A 20 -4.68 -8.68 -13.00
C GLU A 20 -4.03 -8.58 -11.61
N ALA A 21 -2.86 -9.19 -11.42
CA ALA A 21 -2.13 -9.14 -10.16
C ALA A 21 -1.73 -7.70 -9.77
N ILE A 22 -1.33 -6.87 -10.74
CA ILE A 22 -1.03 -5.45 -10.54
C ILE A 22 -2.29 -4.70 -10.09
N ARG A 23 -3.42 -4.90 -10.77
CA ARG A 23 -4.70 -4.27 -10.41
C ARG A 23 -5.15 -4.66 -9.00
N THR A 24 -5.06 -5.94 -8.65
CA THR A 24 -5.40 -6.45 -7.32
C THR A 24 -4.47 -5.87 -6.25
N THR A 25 -3.18 -5.77 -6.52
CA THR A 25 -2.20 -5.13 -5.62
C THR A 25 -2.53 -3.66 -5.38
N GLN A 26 -2.85 -2.91 -6.44
CA GLN A 26 -3.24 -1.51 -6.35
C GLN A 26 -4.56 -1.33 -5.57
N PHE A 27 -5.54 -2.21 -5.80
CA PHE A 27 -6.80 -2.23 -5.06
C PHE A 27 -6.56 -2.38 -3.55
N ILE A 28 -5.80 -3.39 -3.14
CA ILE A 28 -5.50 -3.64 -1.72
C ILE A 28 -4.78 -2.46 -1.11
N ARG A 29 -3.74 -1.93 -1.77
CA ARG A 29 -2.99 -0.76 -1.31
C ARG A 29 -3.92 0.44 -1.10
N ASN A 30 -4.77 0.73 -2.07
CA ASN A 30 -5.68 1.89 -2.01
C ASN A 30 -6.75 1.71 -0.92
N LYS A 31 -7.25 0.49 -0.70
CA LYS A 31 -8.16 0.18 0.41
C LYS A 31 -7.50 0.33 1.78
N CYS A 32 -6.24 -0.11 1.93
CA CYS A 32 -5.47 0.10 3.16
C CYS A 32 -5.24 1.58 3.45
N LEU A 33 -4.87 2.36 2.41
CA LEU A 33 -4.74 3.82 2.51
C LEU A 33 -6.07 4.46 2.94
N ARG A 34 -7.19 4.04 2.34
CA ARG A 34 -8.50 4.57 2.68
C ARG A 34 -8.89 4.27 4.13
N LEU A 35 -8.69 3.04 4.58
CA LEU A 35 -8.93 2.64 5.97
C LEU A 35 -8.15 3.53 6.95
N TRP A 36 -6.86 3.74 6.69
CA TRP A 36 -6.01 4.60 7.52
C TRP A 36 -6.42 6.08 7.47
N MET A 37 -6.98 6.55 6.35
CA MET A 37 -7.49 7.93 6.25
C MET A 37 -8.76 8.14 7.06
N ASP A 38 -9.66 7.14 7.04
CA ASP A 38 -10.98 7.20 7.67
C ASP A 38 -10.93 6.94 9.19
N GLU A 39 -10.01 6.07 9.64
CA GLU A 39 -9.92 5.63 11.04
C GLU A 39 -8.65 6.16 11.75
N ARG A 40 -8.80 6.58 13.01
CA ARG A 40 -7.66 7.00 13.84
C ARG A 40 -7.02 5.79 14.52
N GLY A 41 -5.70 5.82 14.69
CA GLY A 41 -4.96 4.81 15.48
C GLY A 41 -4.64 3.50 14.75
N ILE A 42 -4.89 3.42 13.44
CA ILE A 42 -4.56 2.27 12.59
C ILE A 42 -3.04 2.06 12.54
N SER A 43 -2.58 0.88 12.97
CA SER A 43 -1.17 0.49 12.89
C SER A 43 -0.83 -0.28 11.61
N GLN A 44 0.46 -0.43 11.31
CA GLN A 44 0.94 -1.29 10.22
C GLN A 44 0.37 -2.71 10.29
N ASN A 45 0.30 -3.28 11.49
CA ASN A 45 -0.22 -4.62 11.68
C ASN A 45 -1.72 -4.72 11.40
N ASP A 46 -2.47 -3.65 11.65
CA ASP A 46 -3.91 -3.60 11.34
C ASP A 46 -4.12 -3.59 9.83
N LEU A 47 -3.30 -2.85 9.07
CA LEU A 47 -3.32 -2.88 7.61
C LEU A 47 -2.99 -4.27 7.05
N ARG A 48 -2.00 -4.97 7.63
CA ARG A 48 -1.66 -6.36 7.23
C ARG A 48 -2.81 -7.32 7.49
N LYS A 49 -3.51 -7.20 8.63
CA LYS A 49 -4.71 -8.01 8.95
C LYS A 49 -5.86 -7.68 8.00
N TYR A 50 -6.03 -6.42 7.64
CA TYR A 50 -7.09 -5.97 6.75
C TYR A 50 -7.01 -6.61 5.36
N CYS A 51 -5.82 -6.93 4.85
CA CYS A 51 -5.65 -7.70 3.62
C CYS A 51 -6.30 -9.10 3.65
N ALA A 52 -6.47 -9.70 4.83
CA ALA A 52 -7.18 -10.97 4.97
C ALA A 52 -8.70 -10.77 4.87
N VAL A 53 -9.22 -9.66 5.40
CA VAL A 53 -10.64 -9.27 5.28
C VAL A 53 -10.97 -8.99 3.81
N LEU A 54 -10.16 -8.19 3.13
CA LEU A 54 -10.35 -7.89 1.71
C LEU A 54 -10.37 -9.14 0.82
N ALA A 55 -9.61 -10.19 1.16
CA ALA A 55 -9.66 -11.43 0.39
C ALA A 55 -10.89 -12.29 0.68
N GLN A 56 -11.50 -12.16 1.86
CA GLN A 56 -12.78 -12.80 2.15
C GLN A 56 -13.92 -12.10 1.40
N ASP A 57 -13.87 -10.77 1.32
CA ASP A 57 -14.91 -9.96 0.68
C ASP A 57 -14.82 -9.98 -0.85
N PHE A 58 -13.61 -10.12 -1.41
CA PHE A 58 -13.35 -10.02 -2.84
C PHE A 58 -12.62 -11.25 -3.37
N SER A 59 -13.30 -12.06 -4.17
CA SER A 59 -12.75 -13.30 -4.74
C SER A 59 -11.46 -13.06 -5.56
N PHE A 60 -11.40 -11.99 -6.34
CA PHE A 60 -10.19 -11.62 -7.10
C PHE A 60 -9.01 -11.24 -6.18
N ALA A 61 -9.26 -10.72 -4.99
CA ALA A 61 -8.22 -10.47 -4.00
C ALA A 61 -7.74 -11.78 -3.35
N SER A 62 -8.62 -12.76 -3.18
CA SER A 62 -8.25 -14.11 -2.73
C SER A 62 -7.36 -14.85 -3.72
N SER A 63 -7.49 -14.58 -5.03
CA SER A 63 -6.62 -15.16 -6.07
C SER A 63 -5.15 -14.77 -5.89
N LEU A 64 -4.87 -13.67 -5.18
CA LEU A 64 -3.51 -13.25 -4.85
C LEU A 64 -3.03 -13.93 -3.55
N ASN A 65 -1.82 -14.48 -3.57
CA ASN A 65 -1.25 -15.14 -2.39
C ASN A 65 -1.11 -14.18 -1.19
N SER A 66 -1.10 -14.73 0.02
CA SER A 66 -1.12 -13.95 1.26
C SER A 66 0.07 -13.01 1.42
N GLN A 67 1.28 -13.43 1.02
CA GLN A 67 2.49 -12.62 1.12
C GLN A 67 2.44 -11.40 0.19
N ALA A 68 1.95 -11.58 -1.04
CA ALA A 68 1.77 -10.48 -1.98
C ALA A 68 0.71 -9.47 -1.48
N ARG A 69 -0.37 -9.95 -0.87
CA ARG A 69 -1.37 -9.07 -0.24
C ARG A 69 -0.81 -8.29 0.94
N GLN A 70 -0.05 -8.94 1.84
CA GLN A 70 0.62 -8.25 2.94
C GLN A 70 1.65 -7.24 2.43
N SER A 71 2.40 -7.57 1.38
CA SER A 71 3.34 -6.65 0.74
C SER A 71 2.62 -5.41 0.16
N ALA A 72 1.38 -5.54 -0.32
CA ALA A 72 0.58 -4.40 -0.76
C ALA A 72 0.19 -3.46 0.39
N ALA A 73 -0.19 -4.01 1.55
CA ALA A 73 -0.41 -3.24 2.77
C ALA A 73 0.87 -2.56 3.27
N ASP A 74 2.01 -3.26 3.26
CA ASP A 74 3.29 -2.67 3.63
C ASP A 74 3.68 -1.52 2.72
N ARG A 75 3.42 -1.62 1.41
CA ARG A 75 3.60 -0.50 0.48
C ARG A 75 2.72 0.70 0.82
N ALA A 76 1.48 0.47 1.27
CA ALA A 76 0.61 1.55 1.74
C ALA A 76 1.19 2.22 3.00
N TRP A 77 1.62 1.41 3.98
CA TRP A 77 2.26 1.91 5.19
C TRP A 77 3.55 2.69 4.91
N HIS A 78 4.43 2.18 4.05
CA HIS A 78 5.65 2.88 3.67
C HIS A 78 5.37 4.21 2.98
N ALA A 79 4.31 4.32 2.17
CA ALA A 79 3.90 5.59 1.58
C ALA A 79 3.44 6.60 2.65
N ILE A 80 2.66 6.13 3.64
CA ILE A 80 2.23 6.94 4.78
C ILE A 80 3.45 7.41 5.60
N ALA A 81 4.32 6.49 6.02
CA ALA A 81 5.51 6.82 6.80
C ALA A 81 6.40 7.84 6.07
N ARG A 82 6.69 7.60 4.78
CA ARG A 82 7.47 8.53 3.95
C ARG A 82 6.82 9.90 3.81
N PHE A 83 5.50 9.97 3.73
CA PHE A 83 4.78 11.24 3.68
C PHE A 83 5.03 12.07 4.95
N TYR A 84 4.94 11.47 6.13
CA TYR A 84 5.22 12.17 7.39
C TYR A 84 6.70 12.46 7.60
N ASP A 85 7.61 11.57 7.19
CA ASP A 85 9.05 11.84 7.22
C ASP A 85 9.40 13.05 6.35
N ASN A 86 8.81 13.16 5.16
CA ASN A 86 8.95 14.33 4.30
C ASN A 86 8.35 15.59 4.93
N CYS A 87 7.19 15.48 5.59
CA CYS A 87 6.58 16.59 6.34
C CYS A 87 7.51 17.15 7.41
N LYS A 88 8.17 16.28 8.19
CA LYS A 88 9.15 16.69 9.22
C LYS A 88 10.37 17.39 8.63
N GLN A 89 10.85 16.91 7.49
CA GLN A 89 12.06 17.44 6.85
C GLN A 89 11.84 18.79 6.16
N HIS A 90 10.62 19.08 5.71
CA HIS A 90 10.29 20.28 4.94
C HIS A 90 9.30 21.22 5.67
N THR A 91 9.37 21.22 7.01
CA THR A 91 8.58 22.09 7.89
C THR A 91 8.95 23.56 7.65
N GLY A 92 8.34 24.21 6.64
CA GLY A 92 8.63 25.60 6.25
C GLY A 92 8.41 25.93 4.77
N GLU A 93 8.29 24.93 3.89
CA GLU A 93 7.94 25.16 2.49
C GLU A 93 6.43 25.35 2.34
N LYS A 94 6.01 26.52 1.84
CA LYS A 94 4.63 27.04 1.82
C LYS A 94 3.56 26.08 1.25
N GLY A 95 3.92 25.05 0.50
CA GLY A 95 2.98 24.08 -0.08
C GLY A 95 2.90 22.73 0.64
N LEU A 96 3.94 22.31 1.37
CA LEU A 96 3.94 21.02 2.06
C LEU A 96 3.24 21.12 3.42
N SER A 97 3.40 22.25 4.10
CA SER A 97 2.81 22.52 5.41
C SER A 97 1.27 22.56 5.41
N GLU A 98 0.62 22.91 4.29
CA GLU A 98 -0.85 22.88 4.17
C GLU A 98 -1.43 21.46 4.13
N VAL A 99 -0.63 20.47 3.68
CA VAL A 99 -1.09 19.09 3.50
C VAL A 99 -0.69 18.19 4.68
N CYS A 100 0.33 18.56 5.46
CA CYS A 100 0.84 17.79 6.58
C CYS A 100 -0.12 17.82 7.79
N PRO A 101 -0.80 16.71 8.12
CA PRO A 101 -1.70 16.63 9.27
C PRO A 101 -0.90 16.70 10.59
N HIS A 102 -1.53 17.16 11.68
CA HIS A 102 -0.94 17.07 13.01
C HIS A 102 -0.65 15.61 13.37
N GLU A 103 0.64 15.28 13.44
CA GLU A 103 1.16 13.93 13.73
C GLU A 103 0.69 13.39 15.07
N SER A 104 0.38 14.26 16.04
CA SER A 104 -0.10 13.90 17.38
C SER A 104 -1.44 13.15 17.41
N GLU A 105 -2.21 13.11 16.31
CA GLU A 105 -3.51 12.42 16.25
C GLU A 105 -3.48 11.09 15.49
N ARG A 106 -2.38 10.75 14.80
CA ARG A 106 -2.29 9.51 14.01
C ARG A 106 -1.10 8.68 14.46
N ARG A 107 -1.32 7.38 14.56
CA ARG A 107 -0.28 6.40 14.92
C ARG A 107 0.57 6.15 13.68
N VAL A 108 1.50 7.05 13.35
CA VAL A 108 2.46 6.92 12.25
C VAL A 108 3.87 6.90 12.80
#